data_AF-A0A5E3XPK1-F1
#
_entry.id   AF-A0A5E3XPK1-F1
#
_cell.length_a   1.000
_cell.length_b   1.000
_cell.length_c   1.000
_cell.angle_alpha   90.00
_cell.angle_beta   90.00
_cell.angle_gamma   90.00
#
_symmetry.space_group_name_H-M   'P 1'
#
loop_
_entity.id
_entity.type
_entity.pdbx_description
1 polymer ?
#
loop_
_entity_poly.entity_id
_entity_poly.type
_entity_poly.pdbx_seq_one_letter_code
_entity_poly.pdbx_strand_id
1 'polypeptide(L)'
;MATSPARDLLQRLRVQEVPRENGAGKCMDKPPLSDDLDTRHPSRRIMSFEYNDLTHFFPSTTQAQIRDDFKSRCVLCTTRLGPNEGIYVPVLRDPRMWGVCVNYLLARTCDVQGASNGILSCDMCCKFLATPDGDDLEQLSILVPCVPILVYVDNILRSLRDKPLESRQQTFDEILEDLEKDQSSTPERRAAAPFLHCFQIHPIDHLDPGYSQEFALISLHGPPPVSIINDKSYRFIDPAVDGPSNSNDEHPTETLKISIYGHDNVVNLWRIPRRSAGSFMARAASEYPYPLGDPELYKYMSSTSGLSYYRNRGLRPEDVPKLPSVREQFNLLEHDILLRSSG
;
A
#
# COMPACT_ATOMS: atom_id res chain seq x y z
N MET A 1 26.81 51.68 -19.41
CA MET A 1 26.34 50.40 -19.99
C MET A 1 27.43 49.37 -19.77
N ALA A 2 27.26 48.51 -18.78
CA ALA A 2 28.14 47.39 -18.47
C ALA A 2 27.26 46.24 -17.95
N THR A 3 27.33 45.11 -18.64
CA THR A 3 26.49 43.93 -18.45
C THR A 3 26.97 43.07 -17.28
N SER A 4 26.00 42.58 -16.51
CA SER A 4 26.15 41.79 -15.27
C SER A 4 26.76 40.38 -15.51
N PRO A 5 27.50 39.80 -14.53
CA PRO A 5 28.22 38.52 -14.65
C PRO A 5 27.33 37.27 -14.73
N ALA A 6 26.00 37.42 -14.78
CA ALA A 6 25.05 36.32 -14.74
C ALA A 6 24.83 35.60 -16.10
N ARG A 7 25.56 35.97 -17.16
CA ARG A 7 25.44 35.36 -18.49
C ARG A 7 26.47 34.27 -18.81
N ASP A 8 27.50 34.11 -17.98
CA ASP A 8 28.62 33.20 -18.27
C ASP A 8 28.48 31.78 -17.69
N LEU A 9 27.42 31.53 -16.89
CA LEU A 9 27.14 30.19 -16.34
C LEU A 9 26.20 29.34 -17.21
N LEU A 10 25.45 29.95 -18.14
CA LEU A 10 24.50 29.25 -19.02
C LEU A 10 25.11 28.81 -20.37
N GLN A 11 26.41 29.02 -20.56
CA GLN A 11 27.12 28.61 -21.78
C GLN A 11 27.96 27.33 -21.61
N ARG A 12 27.91 26.69 -20.43
CA ARG A 12 28.65 25.45 -20.11
C ARG A 12 27.80 24.17 -20.06
N LEU A 13 26.53 24.20 -20.49
CA LEU A 13 25.66 23.02 -20.56
C LEU A 13 25.04 22.82 -21.97
N ARG A 14 25.80 23.12 -23.03
CA ARG A 14 25.47 22.68 -24.39
C ARG A 14 26.12 21.33 -24.67
N VAL A 15 25.29 20.28 -24.62
CA VAL A 15 25.11 19.27 -25.67
C VAL A 15 26.41 18.76 -26.32
N GLN A 16 26.89 17.60 -25.85
CA GLN A 16 27.64 16.68 -26.71
C GLN A 16 26.61 15.80 -27.45
N GLU A 17 26.28 16.22 -28.67
CA GLU A 17 25.67 15.35 -29.67
C GLU A 17 26.70 14.30 -30.11
N VAL A 18 26.38 13.02 -29.89
CA VAL A 18 27.12 11.88 -30.45
C VAL A 18 26.34 11.37 -31.68
N PRO A 19 27.00 11.04 -32.80
CA PRO A 19 26.32 10.72 -34.05
C PRO A 19 25.56 9.40 -33.97
N ARG A 20 24.34 9.37 -34.53
CA ARG A 20 23.61 8.14 -34.84
C ARG A 20 24.17 7.52 -36.11
N GLU A 21 24.90 6.42 -35.96
CA GLU A 21 25.16 5.50 -37.07
C GLU A 21 24.09 4.41 -37.13
N ASN A 22 23.59 4.20 -38.35
CA ASN A 22 22.62 3.18 -38.72
C ASN A 22 23.27 1.79 -38.69
N GLY A 23 22.70 0.88 -37.89
CA GLY A 23 23.04 -0.53 -37.89
C GLY A 23 21.79 -1.39 -37.76
N ALA A 24 21.24 -1.80 -38.90
CA ALA A 24 20.26 -2.88 -38.96
C ALA A 24 20.95 -4.20 -38.55
N GLY A 25 20.40 -4.92 -37.57
CA GLY A 25 20.95 -6.22 -37.21
C GLY A 25 20.36 -6.87 -35.97
N LYS A 26 19.49 -7.85 -36.21
CA LYS A 26 19.19 -9.04 -35.41
C LYS A 26 18.45 -8.84 -34.07
N CYS A 27 17.17 -9.19 -34.12
CA CYS A 27 16.42 -9.74 -32.98
C CYS A 27 17.27 -10.78 -32.26
N MET A 28 17.61 -10.51 -30.99
CA MET A 28 18.09 -11.53 -30.09
C MET A 28 16.90 -12.12 -29.35
N ASP A 29 16.82 -13.44 -29.45
CA ASP A 29 15.80 -14.29 -28.88
C ASP A 29 15.62 -14.05 -27.38
N LYS A 30 14.35 -13.95 -26.98
CA LYS A 30 13.96 -14.05 -25.57
C LYS A 30 14.47 -15.41 -25.05
N PRO A 31 15.09 -15.47 -23.84
CA PRO A 31 15.34 -16.75 -23.21
C PRO A 31 13.99 -17.44 -22.95
N PRO A 32 13.86 -18.74 -23.25
CA PRO A 32 12.63 -19.47 -23.01
C PRO A 32 12.39 -19.54 -21.50
N LEU A 33 11.24 -19.02 -21.07
CA LEU A 33 10.64 -19.44 -19.81
C LEU A 33 10.35 -20.93 -19.97
N SER A 34 11.10 -21.76 -19.24
CA SER A 34 10.86 -23.19 -19.18
C SER A 34 9.48 -23.44 -18.57
N ASP A 35 8.57 -23.90 -19.41
CA ASP A 35 7.37 -24.65 -19.03
C ASP A 35 7.81 -25.91 -18.29
N ASP A 36 7.81 -25.87 -16.96
CA ASP A 36 7.84 -27.07 -16.12
C ASP A 36 7.25 -26.74 -14.75
N LEU A 37 5.93 -26.54 -14.73
CA LEU A 37 5.08 -26.62 -13.54
C LEU A 37 3.69 -27.17 -13.95
N ASP A 38 3.65 -28.33 -14.62
CA ASP A 38 2.45 -29.20 -14.64
C ASP A 38 2.56 -30.21 -13.50
N THR A 39 2.16 -29.78 -12.30
CA THR A 39 1.62 -30.70 -11.30
C THR A 39 0.23 -30.22 -10.93
N ARG A 40 -0.76 -30.83 -11.59
CA ARG A 40 -2.18 -30.85 -11.28
C ARG A 40 -2.40 -31.19 -9.80
N HIS A 41 -2.35 -30.18 -8.94
CA HIS A 41 -3.15 -30.19 -7.73
C HIS A 41 -4.55 -29.72 -8.09
N PRO A 42 -5.62 -30.30 -7.49
CA PRO A 42 -6.97 -29.78 -7.68
C PRO A 42 -6.92 -28.30 -7.35
N SER A 43 -7.38 -27.47 -8.27
CA SER A 43 -7.45 -26.02 -8.15
C SER A 43 -8.11 -25.68 -6.82
N ARG A 44 -7.30 -25.48 -5.77
CA ARG A 44 -7.78 -24.84 -4.56
C ARG A 44 -8.26 -23.48 -5.05
N ARG A 45 -9.58 -23.28 -5.09
CA ARG A 45 -10.14 -21.94 -5.23
C ARG A 45 -9.44 -21.11 -4.18
N ILE A 46 -8.61 -20.18 -4.63
CA ILE A 46 -8.03 -19.19 -3.76
C ILE A 46 -9.22 -18.43 -3.20
N MET A 47 -9.39 -18.43 -1.88
CA MET A 47 -10.46 -17.66 -1.25
C MET A 47 -10.29 -16.18 -1.58
N SER A 48 -11.15 -15.64 -2.43
CA SER A 48 -11.50 -14.23 -2.43
C SER A 48 -12.52 -14.02 -1.30
N PHE A 49 -12.27 -13.05 -0.43
CA PHE A 49 -13.21 -12.71 0.64
C PHE A 49 -14.24 -11.73 0.09
N GLU A 50 -15.50 -12.13 0.14
CA GLU A 50 -16.64 -11.28 -0.17
C GLU A 50 -17.05 -10.48 1.08
N TYR A 51 -17.93 -9.51 0.91
CA TYR A 51 -18.37 -8.64 2.01
C TYR A 51 -18.99 -9.43 3.16
N ASN A 52 -19.80 -10.45 2.85
CA ASN A 52 -20.42 -11.29 3.88
C ASN A 52 -19.38 -12.03 4.73
N ASP A 53 -18.27 -12.47 4.12
CA ASP A 53 -17.20 -13.16 4.84
C ASP A 53 -16.46 -12.23 5.83
N LEU A 54 -16.44 -10.93 5.56
CA LEU A 54 -15.78 -9.95 6.43
C LEU A 54 -16.42 -9.83 7.81
N THR A 55 -17.74 -10.03 7.90
CA THR A 55 -18.50 -9.90 9.16
C THR A 55 -18.04 -10.86 10.25
N HIS A 56 -17.46 -12.00 9.84
CA HIS A 56 -17.02 -13.07 10.71
C HIS A 56 -15.50 -13.27 10.73
N PHE A 57 -14.76 -12.47 9.96
CA PHE A 57 -13.32 -12.60 9.84
C PHE A 57 -12.59 -12.32 11.17
N PHE A 58 -12.93 -11.20 11.83
CA PHE A 58 -12.29 -10.79 13.09
C PHE A 58 -13.14 -11.19 14.31
N PRO A 59 -12.54 -11.76 15.36
CA PRO A 59 -13.19 -11.93 16.67
C PRO A 59 -13.68 -10.58 17.23
N SER A 60 -14.74 -10.59 18.04
CA SER A 60 -15.34 -9.36 18.60
C SER A 60 -14.36 -8.52 19.44
N THR A 61 -13.41 -9.16 20.13
CA THR A 61 -12.36 -8.45 20.87
C THR A 61 -11.42 -7.70 19.93
N THR A 62 -11.03 -8.32 18.82
CA THR A 62 -10.24 -7.67 17.77
C THR A 62 -11.02 -6.54 17.11
N GLN A 63 -12.29 -6.77 16.79
CA GLN A 63 -13.17 -5.73 16.22
C GLN A 63 -13.24 -4.50 17.11
N ALA A 64 -13.40 -4.68 18.43
CA ALA A 64 -13.39 -3.59 19.39
C ALA A 64 -12.05 -2.83 19.39
N GLN A 65 -10.92 -3.53 19.31
CA GLN A 65 -9.59 -2.91 19.23
C GLN A 65 -9.40 -2.13 17.93
N ILE A 66 -9.76 -2.69 16.77
CA ILE A 66 -9.71 -1.99 15.49
C ILE A 66 -10.57 -0.72 15.57
N ARG A 67 -11.79 -0.82 16.11
CA ARG A 67 -12.67 0.34 16.26
C ARG A 67 -12.05 1.43 17.13
N ASP A 68 -11.40 1.07 18.24
CA ASP A 68 -10.70 2.04 19.09
C ASP A 68 -9.49 2.69 18.39
N ASP A 69 -8.71 1.90 17.63
CA ASP A 69 -7.57 2.40 16.85
C ASP A 69 -8.01 3.50 15.86
N PHE A 70 -9.20 3.37 15.27
CA PHE A 70 -9.79 4.33 14.32
C PHE A 70 -10.80 5.30 14.97
N LYS A 71 -10.93 5.31 16.30
CA LYS A 71 -11.90 6.15 17.04
C LYS A 71 -13.31 6.12 16.45
N SER A 72 -13.76 4.92 16.06
CA SER A 72 -15.05 4.68 15.39
C SER A 72 -15.24 5.54 14.13
N ARG A 73 -14.19 5.80 13.35
CA ARG A 73 -14.28 6.52 12.07
C ARG A 73 -13.90 5.62 10.92
N CYS A 74 -14.52 5.85 9.76
CA CYS A 74 -14.10 5.22 8.52
C CYS A 74 -12.68 5.67 8.14
N VAL A 75 -11.82 4.71 7.79
CA VAL A 75 -10.44 4.96 7.39
C VAL A 75 -10.32 5.89 6.18
N LEU A 76 -11.24 5.81 5.20
CA LEU A 76 -11.15 6.61 3.98
C LEU A 76 -11.81 7.98 4.09
N CYS A 77 -13.09 8.03 4.49
CA CYS A 77 -13.89 9.27 4.48
C CYS A 77 -13.97 9.99 5.83
N THR A 78 -13.38 9.42 6.90
CA THR A 78 -13.36 9.94 8.27
C THR A 78 -14.72 10.16 8.95
N THR A 79 -15.82 9.71 8.32
CA THR A 79 -17.17 9.71 8.90
C THR A 79 -17.18 8.90 10.19
N ARG A 80 -17.79 9.45 11.26
CA ARG A 80 -18.04 8.74 12.52
C ARG A 80 -19.09 7.65 12.31
N LEU A 81 -18.84 6.49 12.88
CA LEU A 81 -19.63 5.28 12.78
C LEU A 81 -20.22 4.95 14.14
N GLY A 82 -21.51 4.65 14.17
CA GLY A 82 -22.21 4.15 15.34
C GLY A 82 -21.68 2.79 15.81
N PRO A 83 -22.10 2.32 17.01
CA PRO A 83 -21.63 1.06 17.59
C PRO A 83 -21.85 -0.17 16.71
N ASN A 84 -22.94 -0.17 15.93
CA ASN A 84 -23.34 -1.27 15.05
C ASN A 84 -23.06 -0.96 13.57
N GLU A 85 -22.34 0.11 13.27
CA GLU A 85 -22.02 0.54 11.90
C GLU A 85 -20.56 0.27 11.58
N GLY A 86 -20.29 -0.06 10.32
CA GLY A 86 -18.93 -0.21 9.79
C GLY A 86 -18.48 -1.65 9.60
N ILE A 87 -17.57 -1.80 8.66
CA ILE A 87 -17.05 -3.08 8.15
C ILE A 87 -15.56 -3.16 8.48
N TYR A 88 -15.14 -4.29 9.05
CA TYR A 88 -13.75 -4.56 9.39
C TYR A 88 -13.09 -5.28 8.21
N VAL A 89 -12.21 -4.58 7.50
CA VAL A 89 -11.57 -5.09 6.28
C VAL A 89 -10.17 -5.59 6.60
N PRO A 90 -9.82 -6.85 6.29
CA PRO A 90 -8.46 -7.34 6.41
C PRO A 90 -7.56 -6.76 5.30
N VAL A 91 -6.33 -6.39 5.69
CA VAL A 91 -5.27 -5.96 4.77
C VAL A 91 -4.74 -7.16 4.00
N LEU A 92 -4.29 -8.19 4.72
CA LEU A 92 -3.95 -9.51 4.18
C LEU A 92 -5.15 -10.43 4.30
N ARG A 93 -5.62 -10.95 3.16
CA ARG A 93 -6.85 -11.74 3.10
C ARG A 93 -6.59 -13.22 2.94
N ASP A 94 -5.58 -13.58 2.16
CA ASP A 94 -5.38 -14.97 1.75
C ASP A 94 -3.92 -15.44 1.93
N PRO A 95 -3.69 -16.77 1.92
CA PRO A 95 -2.34 -17.35 2.02
C PRO A 95 -1.35 -16.88 0.95
N ARG A 96 -1.80 -16.45 -0.23
CA ARG A 96 -0.90 -15.98 -1.30
C ARG A 96 -0.28 -14.65 -0.91
N MET A 97 -1.08 -13.73 -0.36
CA MET A 97 -0.57 -12.43 0.11
C MET A 97 0.48 -12.63 1.20
N TRP A 98 0.28 -13.59 2.09
CA TRP A 98 1.30 -13.98 3.04
C TRP A 98 2.54 -14.59 2.38
N GLY A 99 2.35 -15.44 1.36
CA GLY A 99 3.44 -15.95 0.53
C GLY A 99 4.27 -14.82 -0.11
N VAL A 100 3.61 -13.73 -0.50
CA VAL A 100 4.28 -12.50 -0.97
C VAL A 100 5.05 -11.84 0.17
N CYS A 101 4.45 -11.64 1.37
CA CYS A 101 5.17 -11.11 2.54
C CYS A 101 6.49 -11.83 2.81
N VAL A 102 6.46 -13.17 2.77
CA VAL A 102 7.64 -14.01 3.06
C VAL A 102 8.68 -13.90 1.94
N ASN A 103 8.29 -14.10 0.68
CA ASN A 103 9.23 -14.08 -0.44
C ASN A 103 9.82 -12.69 -0.72
N TYR A 104 9.10 -11.64 -0.36
CA TYR A 104 9.52 -10.26 -0.55
C TYR A 104 10.05 -9.65 0.75
N LEU A 105 10.16 -10.42 1.85
CA LEU A 105 10.65 -9.91 3.13
C LEU A 105 9.93 -8.60 3.52
N LEU A 106 8.60 -8.56 3.42
CA LEU A 106 7.83 -7.34 3.69
C LEU A 106 7.47 -7.23 5.16
N ALA A 107 6.96 -8.31 5.74
CA ALA A 107 6.55 -8.39 7.13
C ALA A 107 7.08 -9.68 7.78
N ARG A 108 7.51 -9.61 9.06
CA ARG A 108 8.01 -10.78 9.82
C ARG A 108 6.91 -11.54 10.55
N THR A 109 5.80 -10.90 10.83
CA THR A 109 4.71 -11.49 11.61
C THR A 109 3.39 -10.92 11.14
N CYS A 110 2.36 -11.74 11.14
CA CYS A 110 0.99 -11.28 11.01
C CYS A 110 0.12 -12.17 11.89
N ASP A 111 -0.59 -11.58 12.83
CA ASP A 111 -1.76 -12.22 13.42
C ASP A 111 -2.91 -12.00 12.45
N VAL A 112 -3.31 -13.07 11.76
CA VAL A 112 -4.28 -13.00 10.65
C VAL A 112 -5.58 -12.36 11.13
N GLN A 113 -6.05 -12.75 12.31
CA GLN A 113 -7.26 -12.26 12.94
C GLN A 113 -6.98 -11.20 14.02
N GLY A 114 -5.78 -10.63 14.02
CA GLY A 114 -5.36 -9.59 14.95
C GLY A 114 -5.65 -8.18 14.44
N ALA A 115 -5.69 -7.21 15.35
CA ALA A 115 -6.05 -5.84 15.02
C ALA A 115 -5.10 -5.19 14.00
N SER A 116 -3.82 -5.58 14.03
CA SER A 116 -2.79 -5.09 13.10
C SER A 116 -3.06 -5.42 11.62
N ASN A 117 -3.95 -6.38 11.34
CA ASN A 117 -4.37 -6.75 9.99
C ASN A 117 -5.72 -6.12 9.60
N GLY A 118 -6.40 -5.37 10.48
CA GLY A 118 -7.75 -4.88 10.23
C GLY A 118 -7.88 -3.36 10.14
N ILE A 119 -8.63 -2.88 9.15
CA ILE A 119 -9.03 -1.47 9.02
C ILE A 119 -10.55 -1.32 9.15
N LEU A 120 -11.02 -0.16 9.61
CA LEU A 120 -12.46 0.13 9.76
C LEU A 120 -12.97 0.96 8.58
N SER A 121 -14.00 0.51 7.89
CA SER A 121 -14.64 1.24 6.79
C SER A 121 -16.13 1.46 7.03
N CYS A 122 -16.72 2.50 6.44
CA CYS A 122 -18.17 2.54 6.22
C CYS A 122 -18.54 1.71 4.99
N ASP A 123 -19.82 1.37 4.84
CA ASP A 123 -20.33 0.57 3.73
C ASP A 123 -20.00 1.19 2.37
N MET A 124 -20.19 2.52 2.25
CA MET A 124 -19.90 3.26 1.01
C MET A 124 -18.43 3.23 0.62
N CYS A 125 -17.52 3.29 1.59
CA CYS A 125 -16.08 3.27 1.34
C CYS A 125 -15.53 1.86 1.19
N CYS A 126 -16.26 0.84 1.66
CA CYS A 126 -15.77 -0.52 1.65
C CYS A 126 -15.59 -1.04 0.21
N LYS A 127 -16.30 -0.50 -0.78
CA LYS A 127 -16.16 -0.90 -2.20
C LYS A 127 -14.79 -0.58 -2.78
N PHE A 128 -14.13 0.43 -2.20
CA PHE A 128 -12.76 0.77 -2.55
C PHE A 128 -11.76 -0.21 -1.95
N LEU A 129 -12.14 -0.92 -0.89
CA LEU A 129 -11.28 -1.74 -0.08
C LEU A 129 -11.56 -3.23 -0.24
N ALA A 130 -12.75 -3.67 -0.60
CA ALA A 130 -13.12 -5.08 -0.73
C ALA A 130 -14.07 -5.29 -1.92
N THR A 131 -14.14 -6.53 -2.40
CA THR A 131 -15.05 -6.98 -3.46
C THR A 131 -16.45 -7.17 -2.86
N PRO A 132 -17.46 -6.34 -3.21
CA PRO A 132 -18.84 -6.55 -2.77
C PRO A 132 -19.43 -7.84 -3.35
N ASP A 133 -20.44 -8.35 -2.67
CA ASP A 133 -21.07 -9.63 -3.02
C ASP A 133 -21.68 -9.59 -4.44
N GLY A 134 -21.56 -10.70 -5.18
CA GLY A 134 -22.24 -10.90 -6.46
C GLY A 134 -21.41 -10.72 -7.74
N ASP A 135 -20.08 -10.92 -7.68
CA ASP A 135 -19.11 -10.98 -8.80
C ASP A 135 -19.04 -9.76 -9.74
N ASP A 136 -19.93 -8.76 -9.63
CA ASP A 136 -20.01 -7.67 -10.59
C ASP A 136 -19.02 -6.52 -10.33
N LEU A 137 -18.44 -6.41 -9.12
CA LEU A 137 -17.50 -5.33 -8.77
C LEU A 137 -16.26 -5.90 -8.09
N GLU A 138 -15.10 -5.84 -8.75
CA GLU A 138 -13.83 -6.08 -8.08
C GLU A 138 -13.46 -4.90 -7.16
N GLN A 139 -12.63 -5.13 -6.14
CA GLN A 139 -12.08 -4.07 -5.30
C GLN A 139 -11.47 -2.96 -6.16
N LEU A 140 -11.86 -1.69 -5.92
CA LEU A 140 -11.47 -0.60 -6.81
C LEU A 140 -10.06 -0.04 -6.57
N SER A 141 -9.54 -0.14 -5.35
CA SER A 141 -8.29 0.51 -4.99
C SER A 141 -7.55 -0.18 -3.85
N ILE A 142 -6.31 0.20 -3.60
CA ILE A 142 -5.49 -0.25 -2.47
C ILE A 142 -4.85 0.94 -1.79
N LEU A 143 -4.45 0.74 -0.53
CA LEU A 143 -3.58 1.66 0.19
C LEU A 143 -2.13 1.17 0.03
N VAL A 144 -1.26 2.06 -0.43
CA VAL A 144 0.17 1.80 -0.68
C VAL A 144 0.99 2.75 0.18
N PRO A 145 2.10 2.33 0.81
CA PRO A 145 3.01 3.27 1.45
C PRO A 145 3.35 4.43 0.52
N CYS A 146 3.31 5.67 1.02
CA CYS A 146 3.44 6.85 0.18
C CYS A 146 4.84 7.00 -0.44
N VAL A 147 4.95 7.84 -1.48
CA VAL A 147 6.21 8.05 -2.23
C VAL A 147 7.43 8.33 -1.34
N PRO A 148 7.40 9.26 -0.36
CA PRO A 148 8.57 9.51 0.49
C PRO A 148 9.06 8.27 1.26
N ILE A 149 8.14 7.42 1.72
CA ILE A 149 8.47 6.17 2.39
C ILE A 149 9.06 5.16 1.41
N LEU A 150 8.45 4.99 0.23
CA LEU A 150 8.97 4.07 -0.78
C LEU A 150 10.35 4.50 -1.30
N VAL A 151 10.60 5.80 -1.48
CA VAL A 151 11.92 6.33 -1.85
C VAL A 151 12.96 5.99 -0.80
N TYR A 152 12.64 6.19 0.48
CA TYR A 152 13.54 5.85 1.58
C TYR A 152 13.85 4.35 1.61
N VAL A 153 12.84 3.51 1.55
CA VAL A 153 13.02 2.05 1.56
C VAL A 153 13.80 1.59 0.33
N ASP A 154 13.47 2.07 -0.88
CA ASP A 154 14.20 1.75 -2.12
C ASP A 154 15.71 2.03 -1.97
N ASN A 155 16.07 3.19 -1.42
CA ASN A 155 17.46 3.57 -1.16
C ASN A 155 18.16 2.61 -0.19
N ILE A 156 17.51 2.26 0.93
CA ILE A 156 18.04 1.29 1.89
C ILE A 156 18.23 -0.06 1.20
N LEU A 157 17.21 -0.58 0.50
CA LEU A 157 17.24 -1.89 -0.13
C LEU A 157 18.34 -2.02 -1.19
N ARG A 158 18.58 -0.98 -2.00
CA ARG A 158 19.71 -0.96 -2.96
C ARG A 158 21.05 -1.14 -2.26
N SER A 159 21.19 -0.60 -1.06
CA SER A 159 22.43 -0.69 -0.28
C SER A 159 22.64 -2.04 0.40
N LEU A 160 21.62 -2.90 0.48
CA LEU A 160 21.68 -4.15 1.24
C LEU A 160 22.43 -5.26 0.50
N ARG A 161 22.48 -5.28 -0.83
CA ARG A 161 22.96 -6.45 -1.62
C ARG A 161 24.36 -6.94 -1.21
N ASP A 162 25.26 -6.02 -0.88
CA ASP A 162 26.65 -6.33 -0.53
C ASP A 162 26.89 -6.35 1.00
N LYS A 163 25.81 -6.34 1.79
CA LYS A 163 25.86 -6.36 3.26
C LYS A 163 25.88 -7.80 3.81
N PRO A 164 26.21 -7.97 5.11
CA PRO A 164 26.07 -9.26 5.80
C PRO A 164 24.67 -9.86 5.64
N LEU A 165 24.57 -11.18 5.86
CA LEU A 165 23.34 -11.95 5.66
C LEU A 165 22.16 -11.36 6.44
N GLU A 166 22.40 -10.99 7.70
CA GLU A 166 21.41 -10.46 8.63
C GLU A 166 20.81 -9.15 8.12
N SER A 167 21.63 -8.27 7.53
CA SER A 167 21.16 -7.03 6.92
C SER A 167 20.32 -7.30 5.68
N ARG A 168 20.68 -8.29 4.86
CA ARG A 168 19.94 -8.65 3.64
C ARG A 168 18.57 -9.24 3.94
N GLN A 169 18.43 -9.88 5.09
CA GLN A 169 17.18 -10.46 5.60
C GLN A 169 16.23 -9.44 6.22
N GLN A 170 16.65 -8.18 6.45
CA GLN A 170 15.80 -7.16 7.07
C GLN A 170 14.50 -6.97 6.29
N THR A 171 13.35 -7.00 6.97
CA THR A 171 12.08 -6.80 6.29
C THR A 171 11.79 -5.32 6.02
N PHE A 172 10.83 -5.06 5.13
CA PHE A 172 10.30 -3.71 4.90
C PHE A 172 9.85 -3.07 6.22
N ASP A 173 9.10 -3.80 7.05
CA ASP A 173 8.70 -3.30 8.38
C ASP A 173 9.89 -3.00 9.29
N GLU A 174 10.93 -3.86 9.33
CA GLU A 174 12.11 -3.60 10.17
C GLU A 174 12.88 -2.35 9.73
N ILE A 175 12.94 -2.07 8.43
CA ILE A 175 13.54 -0.84 7.90
C ILE A 175 12.77 0.39 8.38
N LEU A 176 11.43 0.30 8.46
CA LEU A 176 10.61 1.41 8.95
C LEU A 176 10.61 1.52 10.48
N GLU A 177 10.69 0.42 11.21
CA GLU A 177 10.89 0.44 12.67
C GLU A 177 12.23 1.09 13.03
N ASP A 178 13.28 0.83 12.25
CA ASP A 178 14.57 1.48 12.41
C ASP A 178 14.50 3.00 12.10
N LEU A 179 13.70 3.40 11.10
CA LEU A 179 13.40 4.83 10.86
C LEU A 179 12.61 5.46 12.02
N GLU A 180 11.63 4.74 12.58
CA GLU A 180 10.82 5.22 13.70
C GLU A 180 11.67 5.46 14.96
N LYS A 181 12.62 4.56 15.24
CA LYS A 181 13.57 4.64 16.35
C LYS A 181 14.62 5.74 16.18
N ASP A 182 15.01 6.04 14.94
CA ASP A 182 15.97 7.10 14.62
C ASP A 182 15.54 7.89 13.38
N GLN A 183 14.88 9.01 13.63
CA GLN A 183 14.27 9.84 12.59
C GLN A 183 15.20 10.93 12.03
N SER A 184 16.37 11.15 12.65
CA SER A 184 17.11 12.40 12.45
C SER A 184 18.57 12.26 12.03
N SER A 185 19.16 11.07 12.14
CA SER A 185 20.60 10.86 11.93
C SER A 185 21.08 11.12 10.51
N THR A 186 20.24 10.97 9.49
CA THR A 186 20.60 11.25 8.09
C THR A 186 19.58 12.17 7.40
N PRO A 187 19.98 12.88 6.33
CA PRO A 187 19.05 13.68 5.54
C PRO A 187 17.86 12.87 5.00
N GLU A 188 18.10 11.63 4.57
CA GLU A 188 17.06 10.73 4.03
C GLU A 188 16.05 10.36 5.11
N ARG A 189 16.51 10.05 6.32
CA ARG A 189 15.64 9.78 7.48
C ARG A 189 14.78 11.00 7.83
N ARG A 190 15.38 12.19 7.89
CA ARG A 190 14.64 13.44 8.15
C ARG A 190 13.57 13.74 7.09
N ALA A 191 13.85 13.39 5.84
CA ALA A 191 12.90 13.59 4.74
C ALA A 191 11.72 12.60 4.79
N ALA A 192 11.96 11.35 5.22
CA ALA A 192 10.96 10.29 5.23
C ALA A 192 10.15 10.21 6.53
N ALA A 193 10.75 10.53 7.67
CA ALA A 193 10.14 10.40 9.01
C ALA A 193 8.77 11.09 9.16
N PRO A 194 8.50 12.29 8.60
CA PRO A 194 7.17 12.92 8.67
C PRO A 194 6.06 12.09 8.04
N PHE A 195 6.42 11.16 7.14
CA PHE A 195 5.51 10.34 6.38
C PHE A 195 5.39 8.91 6.94
N LEU A 196 5.97 8.62 8.12
CA LEU A 196 5.79 7.33 8.78
C LEU A 196 4.29 7.03 8.95
N HIS A 197 3.92 5.80 8.60
CA HIS A 197 2.54 5.30 8.58
C HIS A 197 1.59 6.03 7.62
N CYS A 198 2.11 6.79 6.64
CA CYS A 198 1.30 7.44 5.62
C CYS A 198 1.17 6.58 4.37
N PHE A 199 -0.06 6.47 3.88
CA PHE A 199 -0.44 5.67 2.73
C PHE A 199 -1.16 6.54 1.68
N GLN A 200 -0.97 6.21 0.41
CA GLN A 200 -1.70 6.78 -0.72
C GLN A 200 -2.69 5.73 -1.24
N ILE A 201 -3.86 6.18 -1.69
CA ILE A 201 -4.77 5.32 -2.44
C ILE A 201 -4.26 5.20 -3.87
N HIS A 202 -4.28 3.99 -4.40
CA HIS A 202 -3.90 3.69 -5.77
C HIS A 202 -4.94 2.74 -6.39
N PRO A 203 -5.41 2.98 -7.62
CA PRO A 203 -6.46 2.16 -8.25
C PRO A 203 -5.91 0.79 -8.66
N ILE A 204 -6.73 -0.26 -8.57
CA ILE A 204 -6.31 -1.60 -9.03
C ILE A 204 -6.53 -1.75 -10.54
N ASP A 205 -7.67 -1.29 -11.06
CA ASP A 205 -8.06 -1.45 -12.46
C ASP A 205 -8.59 -0.14 -13.07
N HIS A 206 -8.74 -0.13 -14.39
CA HIS A 206 -9.51 0.87 -15.11
C HIS A 206 -11.00 0.64 -14.94
N LEU A 207 -11.65 1.63 -14.33
CA LEU A 207 -13.09 1.80 -14.42
C LEU A 207 -13.46 2.21 -15.85
N ASP A 208 -13.44 1.29 -16.83
CA ASP A 208 -13.87 1.57 -18.21
C ASP A 208 -14.64 0.38 -18.81
N PRO A 209 -15.77 0.57 -19.52
CA PRO A 209 -16.68 1.71 -19.56
C PRO A 209 -17.91 1.54 -18.65
N GLY A 210 -17.87 0.59 -17.69
CA GLY A 210 -19.05 0.22 -16.89
C GLY A 210 -19.42 1.16 -15.75
N TYR A 211 -18.50 2.01 -15.29
CA TYR A 211 -18.67 2.75 -14.03
C TYR A 211 -18.64 4.26 -14.24
N SER A 212 -19.58 4.96 -13.60
CA SER A 212 -19.55 6.43 -13.63
C SER A 212 -18.35 6.95 -12.84
N GLN A 213 -17.83 8.11 -13.24
CA GLN A 213 -16.72 8.75 -12.53
C GLN A 213 -17.01 8.98 -11.04
N GLU A 214 -18.29 9.12 -10.65
CA GLU A 214 -18.72 9.28 -9.27
C GLU A 214 -18.42 8.03 -8.41
N PHE A 215 -18.35 6.84 -9.01
CA PHE A 215 -17.96 5.62 -8.28
C PHE A 215 -16.50 5.63 -7.85
N ALA A 216 -15.64 6.41 -8.51
CA ALA A 216 -14.23 6.58 -8.19
C ALA A 216 -13.94 7.72 -7.19
N LEU A 217 -14.97 8.30 -6.57
CA LEU A 217 -14.81 9.44 -5.66
C LEU A 217 -15.02 9.03 -4.20
N ILE A 218 -14.09 9.45 -3.35
CA ILE A 218 -14.18 9.37 -1.90
C ILE A 218 -14.61 10.74 -1.39
N SER A 219 -15.75 10.80 -0.70
CA SER A 219 -16.24 12.02 -0.05
C SER A 219 -15.60 12.15 1.33
N LEU A 220 -14.54 12.96 1.45
CA LEU A 220 -13.87 13.24 2.71
C LEU A 220 -14.60 14.34 3.47
N HIS A 221 -15.07 14.01 4.68
CA HIS A 221 -15.83 14.94 5.53
C HIS A 221 -14.90 15.66 6.53
N GLY A 222 -14.99 16.99 6.58
CA GLY A 222 -14.10 17.79 7.43
C GLY A 222 -12.63 17.66 7.00
N PRO A 223 -12.30 17.96 5.73
CA PRO A 223 -11.00 17.64 5.19
C PRO A 223 -9.90 18.51 5.85
N PRO A 224 -8.77 17.91 6.29
CA PRO A 224 -7.74 18.63 7.04
C PRO A 224 -7.00 19.65 6.16
N PRO A 225 -6.32 20.65 6.74
CA PRO A 225 -5.58 21.65 5.97
C PRO A 225 -4.44 21.03 5.15
N VAL A 226 -4.06 21.74 4.09
CA VAL A 226 -2.93 21.36 3.24
C VAL A 226 -1.63 21.89 3.85
N SER A 227 -0.62 21.03 3.94
CA SER A 227 0.73 21.34 4.37
C SER A 227 1.68 21.29 3.17
N ILE A 228 2.66 22.19 3.13
CA ILE A 228 3.71 22.19 2.09
C ILE A 228 4.98 21.61 2.68
N ILE A 229 5.51 20.55 2.06
CA ILE A 229 6.75 19.89 2.45
C ILE A 229 7.57 19.69 1.17
N ASN A 230 8.81 20.18 1.13
CA ASN A 230 9.71 20.08 -0.03
C ASN A 230 9.02 20.51 -1.35
N ASP A 231 8.36 21.67 -1.33
CA ASP A 231 7.63 22.28 -2.46
C ASP A 231 6.47 21.42 -3.03
N LYS A 232 6.07 20.35 -2.34
CA LYS A 232 4.88 19.54 -2.65
C LYS A 232 3.80 19.77 -1.60
N SER A 233 2.55 19.83 -2.07
CA SER A 233 1.38 20.01 -1.21
C SER A 233 0.84 18.65 -0.77
N TYR A 234 0.66 18.48 0.53
CA TYR A 234 0.17 17.25 1.14
C TYR A 234 -1.04 17.54 2.03
N ARG A 235 -2.01 16.63 2.01
CA ARG A 235 -3.13 16.60 2.97
C ARG A 235 -3.02 15.33 3.80
N PHE A 236 -2.77 15.48 5.10
CA PHE A 236 -2.65 14.35 6.03
C PHE A 236 -4.00 14.05 6.65
N ILE A 237 -4.58 12.91 6.30
CA ILE A 237 -5.87 12.41 6.75
C ILE A 237 -5.61 11.38 7.85
N ASP A 238 -5.94 11.73 9.09
CA ASP A 238 -5.77 10.83 10.24
C ASP A 238 -7.14 10.48 10.82
N PRO A 239 -7.65 9.26 10.59
CA PRO A 239 -8.93 8.83 11.14
C PRO A 239 -8.91 8.64 12.66
N ALA A 240 -7.73 8.58 13.30
CA ALA A 240 -7.61 8.44 14.75
C ALA A 240 -7.56 9.79 15.48
N VAL A 241 -7.35 10.90 14.76
CA VAL A 241 -7.35 12.25 15.33
C VAL A 241 -8.73 12.86 15.20
N ASP A 242 -9.28 13.35 16.31
CA ASP A 242 -10.44 14.21 16.25
C ASP A 242 -10.08 15.48 15.48
N GLY A 243 -10.62 15.64 14.27
CA GLY A 243 -10.74 16.97 13.65
C GLY A 243 -11.39 17.94 14.64
N PRO A 244 -11.09 19.25 14.57
CA PRO A 244 -11.37 20.23 15.61
C PRO A 244 -12.78 20.05 16.19
N SER A 245 -12.81 19.45 17.36
CA SER A 245 -13.98 19.12 18.13
C SER A 245 -14.38 20.35 18.92
N ASN A 246 -15.18 21.22 18.32
CA ASN A 246 -15.97 22.17 19.09
C ASN A 246 -17.45 21.91 18.83
N SER A 247 -18.14 21.65 19.94
CA SER A 247 -19.59 21.67 20.15
C SER A 247 -20.44 20.59 19.50
N ASN A 248 -21.51 20.25 20.23
CA ASN A 248 -22.65 19.42 19.85
C ASN A 248 -23.47 19.97 18.66
N ASP A 249 -22.89 20.79 17.78
CA ASP A 249 -23.63 21.47 16.72
C ASP A 249 -22.86 21.38 15.39
N GLU A 250 -23.64 21.04 14.37
CA GLU A 250 -23.35 21.11 12.93
C GLU A 250 -22.35 20.09 12.36
N HIS A 251 -22.88 19.26 11.44
CA HIS A 251 -22.08 18.50 10.49
C HIS A 251 -21.00 19.40 9.86
N PRO A 252 -19.76 18.92 9.67
CA PRO A 252 -18.77 19.65 8.89
C PRO A 252 -19.37 19.97 7.52
N THR A 253 -19.62 21.24 7.24
CA THR A 253 -20.33 21.68 6.03
C THR A 253 -19.49 21.47 4.77
N GLU A 254 -18.18 21.32 4.93
CA GLU A 254 -17.24 21.12 3.83
C GLU A 254 -16.97 19.62 3.61
N THR A 255 -17.27 19.18 2.38
CA THR A 255 -16.96 17.84 1.88
C THR A 255 -16.05 17.99 0.67
N LEU A 256 -14.91 17.29 0.68
CA LEU A 256 -14.00 17.22 -0.44
C LEU A 256 -14.17 15.89 -1.17
N LYS A 257 -14.37 15.94 -2.49
CA LYS A 257 -14.37 14.73 -3.33
C LYS A 257 -12.94 14.44 -3.79
N ILE A 258 -12.38 13.32 -3.38
CA ILE A 258 -11.05 12.85 -3.79
C ILE A 258 -11.23 11.75 -4.83
N SER A 259 -10.63 11.91 -6.00
CA SER A 259 -10.56 10.85 -7.01
C SER A 259 -9.47 9.83 -6.68
N ILE A 260 -9.77 8.54 -6.80
CA ILE A 260 -8.77 7.47 -6.65
C ILE A 260 -7.73 7.46 -7.79
N TYR A 261 -7.99 8.12 -8.92
CA TYR A 261 -7.06 8.20 -10.05
C TYR A 261 -6.04 9.34 -9.98
N GLY A 262 -6.12 10.18 -8.94
CA GLY A 262 -5.09 11.17 -8.61
C GLY A 262 -4.71 12.14 -9.73
N HIS A 263 -5.39 13.29 -9.82
CA HIS A 263 -5.01 14.38 -10.74
C HIS A 263 -4.98 15.77 -10.07
N ASP A 264 -4.81 15.81 -8.75
CA ASP A 264 -4.75 17.07 -8.00
C ASP A 264 -3.33 17.49 -7.68
N ASN A 265 -3.10 18.81 -7.58
CA ASN A 265 -1.83 19.40 -7.12
C ASN A 265 -1.53 19.09 -5.63
N VAL A 266 -2.44 18.41 -4.93
CA VAL A 266 -2.35 18.06 -3.51
C VAL A 266 -2.41 16.55 -3.37
N VAL A 267 -1.38 15.98 -2.73
CA VAL A 267 -1.31 14.55 -2.45
C VAL A 267 -2.06 14.24 -1.16
N ASN A 268 -3.09 13.39 -1.22
CA ASN A 268 -3.84 12.94 -0.05
C ASN A 268 -3.15 11.72 0.58
N LEU A 269 -2.84 11.81 1.87
CA LEU A 269 -2.09 10.81 2.63
C LEU A 269 -2.91 10.34 3.83
N TRP A 270 -3.27 9.06 3.87
CA TRP A 270 -3.92 8.45 5.02
C TRP A 270 -2.90 7.99 6.03
N ARG A 271 -2.94 8.55 7.24
CA ARG A 271 -2.09 8.12 8.34
C ARG A 271 -2.76 6.97 9.09
N ILE A 272 -2.18 5.78 8.99
CA ILE A 272 -2.74 4.56 9.58
C ILE A 272 -1.69 3.93 10.50
N PRO A 273 -1.54 4.45 11.73
CA PRO A 273 -0.56 3.92 12.68
C PRO A 273 -0.95 2.50 13.13
N ARG A 274 0.00 1.78 13.73
CA ARG A 274 -0.21 0.42 14.29
C ARG A 274 -0.60 -0.64 13.25
N ARG A 275 -0.37 -0.39 11.96
CA ARG A 275 -0.55 -1.36 10.88
C ARG A 275 0.78 -1.56 10.16
N SER A 276 1.04 -2.80 9.73
CA SER A 276 2.24 -3.17 9.00
C SER A 276 2.20 -2.54 7.60
N ALA A 277 3.19 -1.71 7.30
CA ALA A 277 3.34 -1.15 5.95
C ALA A 277 3.76 -2.25 4.97
N GLY A 278 4.52 -3.25 5.44
CA GLY A 278 4.86 -4.46 4.70
C GLY A 278 3.62 -5.24 4.26
N SER A 279 2.59 -5.35 5.11
CA SER A 279 1.32 -6.00 4.75
C SER A 279 0.56 -5.25 3.65
N PHE A 280 0.50 -3.91 3.72
CA PHE A 280 -0.06 -3.10 2.64
C PHE A 280 0.74 -3.24 1.34
N MET A 281 2.08 -3.28 1.44
CA MET A 281 2.95 -3.51 0.30
C MET A 281 2.73 -4.90 -0.31
N ALA A 282 2.50 -5.93 0.51
CA ALA A 282 2.22 -7.28 0.05
C ALA A 282 0.86 -7.37 -0.65
N ARG A 283 -0.15 -6.66 -0.13
CA ARG A 283 -1.42 -6.48 -0.82
C ARG A 283 -1.18 -5.85 -2.20
N ALA A 284 -0.44 -4.74 -2.26
CA ALA A 284 -0.13 -4.06 -3.51
C ALA A 284 0.60 -4.97 -4.52
N ALA A 285 1.61 -5.71 -4.06
CA ALA A 285 2.35 -6.64 -4.91
C ALA A 285 1.53 -7.87 -5.34
N SER A 286 0.47 -8.23 -4.62
CA SER A 286 -0.41 -9.36 -4.98
C SER A 286 -1.50 -8.97 -5.98
N GLU A 287 -1.98 -7.73 -5.90
CA GLU A 287 -3.07 -7.21 -6.74
C GLU A 287 -2.57 -6.57 -8.05
N TYR A 288 -1.26 -6.31 -8.18
CA TYR A 288 -0.65 -5.72 -9.38
C TYR A 288 -1.40 -4.49 -9.90
N PRO A 289 -1.50 -3.42 -9.10
CA PRO A 289 -2.29 -2.26 -9.46
C PRO A 289 -1.87 -1.65 -10.80
N TYR A 290 -2.82 -1.11 -11.54
CA TYR A 290 -2.57 -0.51 -12.85
C TYR A 290 -1.62 0.71 -12.76
N PRO A 291 -0.73 0.93 -13.73
CA PRO A 291 0.16 2.10 -13.78
C PRO A 291 -0.54 3.46 -14.04
N LEU A 292 -1.88 3.51 -14.05
CA LEU A 292 -2.66 4.71 -14.28
C LEU A 292 -3.16 5.18 -12.92
N GLY A 293 -2.76 6.40 -12.56
CA GLY A 293 -2.76 6.92 -11.20
C GLY A 293 -1.55 7.83 -11.05
N ASP A 294 -0.91 7.81 -9.88
CA ASP A 294 0.36 8.49 -9.64
C ASP A 294 1.55 7.67 -10.23
N PRO A 295 2.19 8.13 -11.33
CA PRO A 295 3.28 7.38 -11.97
C PRO A 295 4.53 7.29 -11.09
N GLU A 296 4.75 8.27 -10.21
CA GLU A 296 5.87 8.28 -9.27
C GLU A 296 5.64 7.22 -8.19
N LEU A 297 4.42 7.15 -7.64
CA LEU A 297 4.01 6.11 -6.70
C LEU A 297 4.18 4.71 -7.31
N TYR A 298 3.64 4.49 -8.51
CA TYR A 298 3.78 3.20 -9.21
C TYR A 298 5.24 2.82 -9.42
N LYS A 299 6.08 3.75 -9.92
CA LYS A 299 7.51 3.51 -10.15
C LYS A 299 8.21 3.04 -8.89
N TYR A 300 8.05 3.75 -7.77
CA TYR A 300 8.73 3.40 -6.53
C TYR A 300 8.14 2.16 -5.87
N MET A 301 6.83 1.92 -6.00
CA MET A 301 6.19 0.69 -5.55
C MET A 301 6.77 -0.52 -6.30
N SER A 302 6.79 -0.50 -7.63
CA SER A 302 7.35 -1.59 -8.43
C SER A 302 8.84 -1.82 -8.16
N SER A 303 9.62 -0.74 -8.04
CA SER A 303 11.06 -0.84 -7.73
C SER A 303 11.30 -1.45 -6.35
N THR A 304 10.57 -0.98 -5.34
CA THR A 304 10.69 -1.48 -3.96
C THR A 304 10.25 -2.93 -3.85
N SER A 305 9.17 -3.34 -4.52
CA SER A 305 8.76 -4.75 -4.63
C SER A 305 9.86 -5.60 -5.25
N GLY A 306 10.44 -5.15 -6.37
CA GLY A 306 11.53 -5.86 -7.04
C GLY A 306 12.74 -6.04 -6.13
N LEU A 307 13.23 -4.98 -5.48
CA LEU A 307 14.37 -5.04 -4.56
C LEU A 307 14.06 -5.82 -3.28
N SER A 308 12.77 -5.92 -2.93
CA SER A 308 12.31 -6.65 -1.76
C SER A 308 12.35 -8.17 -1.95
N TYR A 309 12.23 -8.64 -3.19
CA TYR A 309 12.32 -10.07 -3.49
C TYR A 309 13.68 -10.67 -3.06
N TYR A 310 13.64 -11.73 -2.25
CA TYR A 310 14.82 -12.27 -1.58
C TYR A 310 16.00 -12.58 -2.52
N ARG A 311 15.72 -13.10 -3.74
CA ARG A 311 16.77 -13.41 -4.72
C ARG A 311 17.52 -12.16 -5.18
N ASN A 312 16.83 -11.03 -5.30
CA ASN A 312 17.43 -9.76 -5.70
C ASN A 312 18.31 -9.16 -4.59
N ARG A 313 18.17 -9.66 -3.36
CA ARG A 313 19.06 -9.39 -2.22
C ARG A 313 20.18 -10.43 -2.08
N GLY A 314 20.34 -11.33 -3.05
CA GLY A 314 21.36 -12.38 -3.02
C GLY A 314 21.13 -13.45 -1.95
N LEU A 315 19.89 -13.61 -1.48
CA LEU A 315 19.50 -14.64 -0.52
C LEU A 315 19.10 -15.91 -1.26
N ARG A 316 19.33 -17.06 -0.64
CA ARG A 316 18.83 -18.35 -1.09
C ARG A 316 17.51 -18.67 -0.36
N PRO A 317 16.69 -19.60 -0.89
CA PRO A 317 15.42 -19.96 -0.25
C PRO A 317 15.56 -20.40 1.21
N GLU A 318 16.65 -21.08 1.57
CA GLU A 318 16.96 -21.49 2.94
C GLU A 318 17.29 -20.33 3.88
N ASP A 319 17.71 -19.19 3.33
CA ASP A 319 18.00 -17.97 4.09
C ASP A 319 16.71 -17.17 4.37
N VAL A 320 15.58 -17.48 3.70
CA VAL A 320 14.31 -16.80 3.93
C VAL A 320 13.65 -17.37 5.20
N PRO A 321 13.28 -16.53 6.19
CA PRO A 321 12.58 -16.99 7.38
C PRO A 321 11.30 -17.75 7.00
N LYS A 322 11.25 -19.04 7.33
CA LYS A 322 10.03 -19.82 7.21
C LYS A 322 9.14 -19.48 8.39
N LEU A 323 7.93 -19.01 8.13
CA LEU A 323 6.93 -18.68 9.15
C LEU A 323 5.67 -19.54 8.95
N PRO A 324 5.74 -20.87 9.23
CA PRO A 324 4.62 -21.79 9.01
C PRO A 324 3.35 -21.38 9.79
N SER A 325 3.53 -20.81 10.98
CA SER A 325 2.43 -20.48 11.90
C SER A 325 1.39 -19.53 11.32
N VAL A 326 1.78 -18.58 10.46
CA VAL A 326 0.83 -17.62 9.85
C VAL A 326 0.08 -18.27 8.69
N ARG A 327 0.75 -19.14 7.91
CA ARG A 327 0.08 -19.90 6.85
C ARG A 327 -0.93 -20.89 7.45
N GLU A 328 -0.59 -21.52 8.56
CA GLU A 328 -1.48 -22.40 9.31
C GLU A 328 -2.71 -21.64 9.83
N GLN A 329 -2.55 -20.42 10.35
CA GLN A 329 -3.68 -19.56 10.74
C GLN A 329 -4.66 -19.32 9.58
N PHE A 330 -4.16 -18.98 8.38
CA PHE A 330 -5.04 -18.82 7.22
C PHE A 330 -5.74 -20.13 6.82
N ASN A 331 -5.04 -21.27 6.84
CA ASN A 331 -5.66 -22.56 6.50
C ASN A 331 -6.78 -22.94 7.49
N LEU A 332 -6.60 -22.64 8.79
CA LEU A 332 -7.63 -22.86 9.80
C LEU A 332 -8.84 -21.95 9.57
N LEU A 333 -8.60 -20.67 9.26
CA LEU A 333 -9.66 -19.72 8.94
C LEU A 333 -10.47 -20.13 7.72
N GLU A 334 -9.80 -20.57 6.65
CA GLU A 334 -10.45 -21.09 5.43
C GLU A 334 -11.38 -22.27 5.75
N HIS A 335 -10.91 -23.21 6.55
CA HIS A 335 -11.71 -24.34 6.99
C HIS A 335 -12.95 -23.92 7.81
N ASP A 336 -12.79 -22.98 8.74
CA ASP A 336 -13.88 -22.50 9.58
C ASP A 336 -14.97 -21.76 8.81
N ILE A 337 -14.60 -21.00 7.78
CA ILE A 337 -15.55 -20.30 6.90
C ILE A 337 -16.35 -21.31 6.07
N LEU A 338 -15.67 -22.28 5.44
CA LEU A 338 -16.33 -23.31 4.62
C LEU A 338 -17.36 -24.13 5.42
N LEU A 339 -17.08 -24.42 6.69
CA LEU A 339 -18.03 -25.10 7.56
C LEU A 339 -19.30 -24.28 7.82
N ARG A 340 -19.18 -22.95 7.95
CA ARG A 340 -20.32 -22.06 8.20
C ARG A 340 -21.18 -21.86 6.95
N SER A 341 -20.58 -21.86 5.77
CA SER A 341 -21.32 -21.72 4.50
C SER A 341 -22.07 -23.01 4.09
N SER A 342 -21.80 -24.14 4.75
CA SER A 342 -22.36 -25.45 4.40
C SER A 342 -23.52 -25.90 5.30
N GLY A 343 -23.88 -25.12 6.33
CA GLY A 343 -24.96 -25.41 7.27
C GLY A 343 -25.97 -24.28 7.31
#